data_AF-A0A2X0WI48-F1
#
_entry.id   AF-A0A2X0WI48-F1
#
_cell.length_a   1.000
_cell.length_b   1.000
_cell.length_c   1.000
_cell.angle_alpha   90.00
_cell.angle_beta   90.00
_cell.angle_gamma   90.00
#
_symmetry.space_group_name_H-M   'P 1'
#
loop_
_entity.id
_entity.type
_entity.pdbx_description
1 polymer ?
#
loop_
_entity_poly.entity_id
_entity_poly.type
_entity_poly.pdbx_seq_one_letter_code
_entity_poly.pdbx_strand_id
1 'polypeptide(L)'
;MLFYCIKGFTGEFGVNTSAADAGKAFGDMLASPSSMLINMIAVVSVGFGICALGLRKGVERVTKPLMLLLFALLIFLSLRSFTLDGFKEGIEYYLYPNFESIEKYGILQILSAAMAQAFFTLSIGIGAIQIFVPIWTHATVWQQRL
;
A
#
# COMPACT_ATOMS: atom_id res chain seq x y z
N MET A 1 -3.49 -4.37 -12.03
CA MET A 1 -3.48 -4.65 -10.58
C MET A 1 -4.81 -5.18 -10.08
N LEU A 2 -5.95 -4.48 -10.26
CA LEU A 2 -7.26 -4.99 -9.84
C LEU A 2 -7.57 -6.38 -10.42
N PHE A 3 -7.36 -6.59 -11.73
CA PHE A 3 -7.50 -7.92 -12.34
C PHE A 3 -6.56 -8.97 -11.73
N TYR A 4 -5.30 -8.63 -11.42
CA TYR A 4 -4.37 -9.57 -10.79
C TYR A 4 -4.81 -9.97 -9.37
N CYS A 5 -5.34 -9.01 -8.60
CA CYS A 5 -5.95 -9.32 -7.30
C CYS A 5 -7.15 -10.26 -7.44
N ILE A 6 -7.99 -10.06 -8.46
CA ILE A 6 -9.13 -10.94 -8.74
C ILE A 6 -8.65 -12.34 -9.15
N LYS A 7 -7.64 -12.45 -10.02
CA LYS A 7 -7.03 -13.74 -10.39
C LYS A 7 -6.43 -14.46 -9.17
N GLY A 8 -5.82 -13.69 -8.27
CA GLY A 8 -5.30 -14.18 -7.00
C GLY A 8 -6.38 -14.72 -6.08
N PHE A 9 -7.48 -13.98 -5.96
CA PHE A 9 -8.60 -14.36 -5.12
C PHE A 9 -9.41 -15.54 -5.69
N THR A 10 -9.56 -15.61 -7.01
CA THR A 10 -10.30 -16.68 -7.70
C THR A 10 -9.52 -17.99 -7.83
N GLY A 11 -8.25 -18.01 -7.39
CA GLY A 11 -7.42 -19.21 -7.41
C GLY A 11 -6.91 -19.61 -8.81
N GLU A 12 -6.97 -18.69 -9.78
CA GLU A 12 -6.55 -18.94 -11.17
C GLU A 12 -5.03 -19.25 -11.27
N PHE A 13 -4.23 -18.86 -10.26
CA PHE A 13 -2.81 -19.19 -10.16
C PHE A 13 -2.53 -20.63 -9.69
N GLY A 14 -3.53 -21.38 -9.23
CA GLY A 14 -3.38 -22.73 -8.68
C GLY A 14 -2.85 -22.76 -7.23
N VAL A 15 -2.93 -23.94 -6.60
CA VAL A 15 -2.37 -24.18 -5.26
C VAL A 15 -0.91 -24.62 -5.43
N ASN A 16 0.04 -23.88 -4.84
CA ASN A 16 1.51 -24.03 -4.98
C ASN A 16 2.14 -23.48 -6.27
N THR A 17 1.70 -22.30 -6.74
CA THR A 17 2.37 -21.57 -7.83
C THR A 17 3.84 -21.34 -7.48
N SER A 18 4.75 -21.71 -8.39
CA SER A 18 6.16 -21.39 -8.22
C SER A 18 6.39 -19.88 -8.30
N ALA A 19 7.45 -19.38 -7.65
CA ALA A 19 7.80 -17.96 -7.72
C ALA A 19 8.06 -17.49 -9.17
N ALA A 20 8.56 -18.39 -10.03
CA ALA A 20 8.80 -18.10 -11.44
C ALA A 20 7.51 -17.91 -12.23
N ASP A 21 6.51 -18.76 -11.99
CA ASP A 21 5.21 -18.66 -12.69
C ASP A 21 4.41 -17.43 -12.25
N ALA A 22 4.46 -17.10 -10.96
CA ALA A 22 3.89 -15.87 -10.43
C ALA A 22 4.56 -14.62 -11.05
N GLY A 23 5.89 -14.62 -11.15
CA GLY A 23 6.66 -13.55 -11.79
C GLY A 23 6.31 -13.38 -13.27
N LYS A 24 6.14 -14.48 -14.01
CA LYS A 24 5.73 -14.46 -15.41
C LYS A 24 4.32 -13.88 -15.57
N ALA A 25 3.35 -14.34 -14.78
CA ALA A 25 1.99 -13.83 -14.87
C ALA A 25 1.88 -12.34 -14.53
N PHE A 26 2.70 -11.86 -13.58
CA PHE A 26 2.81 -10.44 -13.29
C PHE A 26 3.45 -9.66 -14.44
N GLY A 27 4.52 -10.19 -15.03
CA GLY A 27 5.20 -9.61 -16.20
C GLY A 27 4.28 -9.49 -17.42
N ASP A 28 3.54 -10.54 -17.74
CA ASP A 28 2.57 -10.57 -18.84
C ASP A 28 1.45 -9.52 -18.64
N MET A 29 1.02 -9.31 -17.39
CA MET A 29 0.07 -8.24 -17.08
C MET A 29 0.68 -6.85 -17.29
N LEU A 30 1.93 -6.61 -16.87
CA LEU A 30 2.61 -5.34 -17.09
C LEU A 30 2.85 -5.06 -18.58
N ALA A 31 3.10 -6.10 -19.37
CA ALA A 31 3.30 -6.01 -20.81
C ALA A 31 2.01 -5.71 -21.60
N SER A 32 0.83 -5.81 -20.98
CA SER A 32 -0.47 -5.57 -21.61
C SER A 32 -0.99 -4.15 -21.32
N PRO A 33 -0.89 -3.20 -22.27
CA PRO A 33 -1.32 -1.82 -22.05
C PRO A 33 -2.83 -1.69 -21.85
N SER A 34 -3.62 -2.51 -22.54
CA SER A 34 -5.08 -2.54 -22.42
C SER A 34 -5.53 -2.95 -21.01
N SER A 35 -4.90 -4.00 -20.46
CA SER A 35 -5.17 -4.46 -19.09
C SER A 35 -4.80 -3.40 -18.05
N MET A 36 -3.70 -2.67 -18.26
CA MET A 36 -3.29 -1.55 -17.40
C MET A 36 -4.31 -0.39 -17.42
N LEU A 37 -4.74 0.02 -18.62
CA LEU A 37 -5.70 1.13 -18.78
C LEU A 37 -7.07 0.82 -18.17
N ILE A 38 -7.60 -0.37 -18.42
CA ILE A 38 -8.91 -0.77 -17.86
C ILE A 38 -8.86 -0.80 -16.34
N ASN A 39 -7.78 -1.34 -15.76
CA ASN A 39 -7.58 -1.33 -14.31
C ASN A 39 -7.52 0.10 -13.74
N MET A 40 -6.80 1.01 -14.42
CA MET A 40 -6.68 2.40 -14.00
C MET A 40 -8.05 3.09 -13.99
N ILE A 41 -8.78 3.02 -15.11
CA ILE A 41 -10.10 3.64 -15.24
C ILE A 41 -11.06 3.08 -14.18
N ALA A 42 -11.10 1.75 -14.01
CA ALA A 42 -11.97 1.11 -13.04
C ALA A 42 -11.72 1.60 -11.60
N VAL A 43 -10.45 1.63 -11.16
CA VAL A 43 -10.12 2.07 -9.79
C VAL A 43 -10.39 3.56 -9.59
N VAL A 44 -10.08 4.40 -10.58
CA VAL A 44 -10.35 5.85 -10.52
C VAL A 44 -11.85 6.12 -10.47
N SER A 45 -12.66 5.43 -11.28
CA SER A 45 -14.12 5.60 -11.26
C SER A 45 -14.73 5.20 -9.92
N VAL A 46 -14.25 4.12 -9.30
CA VAL A 46 -14.69 3.71 -7.95
C VAL A 46 -14.27 4.73 -6.90
N GLY A 47 -13.02 5.19 -6.93
CA GLY A 47 -12.51 6.21 -6.02
C GLY A 47 -13.31 7.52 -6.11
N PHE A 48 -13.57 7.99 -7.34
CA PHE A 48 -14.38 9.17 -7.59
C PHE A 48 -15.82 8.99 -7.08
N GLY A 49 -16.42 7.82 -7.32
CA GLY A 49 -17.76 7.49 -6.80
C GLY A 49 -17.85 7.55 -5.27
N ILE A 50 -16.85 7.01 -4.57
CA ILE A 50 -16.80 7.08 -3.09
C ILE A 50 -16.61 8.53 -2.61
N CYS A 51 -15.78 9.32 -3.29
CA CYS A 51 -15.58 10.73 -2.98
C CYS A 51 -16.84 11.56 -3.22
N ALA A 52 -17.62 11.26 -4.26
CA ALA A 52 -18.88 11.93 -4.57
C ALA A 52 -19.96 11.74 -3.49
N LEU A 53 -19.90 10.65 -2.71
CA LEU A 53 -20.78 10.40 -1.55
C LEU A 53 -20.40 11.23 -0.30
N GLY A 54 -19.32 12.03 -0.38
CA GLY A 54 -18.84 12.91 0.67
C GLY A 54 -18.00 12.21 1.75
N LEU A 55 -17.38 13.01 2.61
CA LEU A 55 -16.38 12.54 3.59
C LEU A 55 -16.94 11.56 4.63
N ARG A 56 -18.00 11.95 5.36
CA ARG A 56 -18.56 11.15 6.46
C ARG A 56 -19.35 9.92 5.99
N LYS A 57 -20.13 10.07 4.91
CA LYS A 57 -21.04 9.01 4.42
C LYS A 57 -20.38 8.07 3.39
N GLY A 58 -19.37 8.55 2.67
CA GLY A 58 -18.57 7.79 1.70
C GLY A 58 -17.23 7.35 2.28
N VAL A 59 -16.24 8.24 2.21
CA VAL A 59 -14.83 7.92 2.47
C VAL A 59 -14.61 7.28 3.84
N GLU A 60 -15.04 7.93 4.93
CA GLU A 60 -14.79 7.47 6.29
C GLU A 60 -15.42 6.09 6.59
N ARG A 61 -16.60 5.82 6.01
CA ARG A 61 -17.30 4.54 6.19
C ARG A 61 -16.61 3.39 5.45
N VAL A 62 -16.04 3.67 4.28
CA VAL A 62 -15.33 2.65 3.48
C VAL A 62 -13.91 2.43 4.02
N THR A 63 -13.19 3.50 4.38
CA THR A 63 -11.78 3.40 4.77
C THR A 63 -11.58 2.84 6.17
N LYS A 64 -12.49 3.07 7.13
CA LYS A 64 -12.39 2.50 8.49
C LYS A 64 -12.32 0.96 8.53
N PRO A 65 -13.29 0.22 7.96
CA PRO A 65 -13.21 -1.25 7.94
C PRO A 65 -12.05 -1.74 7.07
N LEU A 66 -11.71 -1.02 6.00
CA LEU A 66 -10.58 -1.37 5.14
C LEU A 66 -9.24 -1.24 5.88
N MET A 67 -9.06 -0.20 6.71
CA MET A 67 -7.87 -0.06 7.57
C MET A 67 -7.77 -1.19 8.58
N LEU A 68 -8.89 -1.57 9.21
CA LEU A 68 -8.91 -2.68 10.17
C LEU A 68 -8.57 -4.01 9.48
N LEU A 69 -9.14 -4.26 8.30
CA LEU A 69 -8.88 -5.46 7.51
C LEU A 69 -7.43 -5.52 7.03
N LEU A 70 -6.89 -4.41 6.53
CA LEU A 70 -5.49 -4.34 6.10
C LEU A 70 -4.55 -4.61 7.27
N PHE A 71 -4.82 -4.02 8.44
CA PHE A 71 -4.03 -4.25 9.64
C PHE A 71 -4.07 -5.71 10.09
N ALA A 72 -5.25 -6.34 10.07
CA ALA A 72 -5.40 -7.77 10.36
C ALA A 72 -4.62 -8.65 9.37
N LEU A 73 -4.67 -8.34 8.07
CA LEU A 73 -3.91 -9.06 7.05
C LEU A 73 -2.40 -8.90 7.23
N LEU A 74 -1.91 -7.71 7.60
CA LEU A 74 -0.48 -7.49 7.86
C LEU A 74 0.01 -8.32 9.05
N ILE A 75 -0.77 -8.39 10.13
CA ILE A 75 -0.45 -9.26 11.27
C ILE A 75 -0.41 -10.72 10.83
N PHE A 76 -1.44 -11.17 10.09
CA PHE A 76 -1.51 -12.54 9.60
C PHE A 76 -0.31 -12.91 8.71
N LEU A 77 0.05 -12.06 7.75
CA LEU A 77 1.18 -12.28 6.86
C LEU A 77 2.52 -12.23 7.60
N SER A 78 2.66 -11.31 8.57
CA SER A 78 3.83 -11.24 9.44
C SER A 78 4.02 -12.54 10.22
N LEU A 79 2.94 -13.07 10.81
CA LEU A 79 2.98 -14.36 11.51
C LEU A 79 3.32 -15.53 10.57
N ARG A 80 2.76 -15.54 9.35
CA ARG A 80 3.07 -16.57 8.35
C ARG A 80 4.53 -16.53 7.90
N SER A 81 5.14 -15.34 7.86
CA SER A 81 6.54 -15.16 7.47
C SER A 81 7.52 -15.97 8.33
N PHE A 82 7.25 -16.11 9.64
CA PHE A 82 8.08 -16.93 10.55
C PHE A 82 8.15 -18.42 10.18
N THR A 83 7.15 -18.91 9.45
CA THR A 83 7.04 -20.33 9.07
C THR A 83 7.54 -20.61 7.66
N LEU A 84 8.04 -19.60 6.95
CA LEU A 84 8.54 -19.71 5.60
C LEU A 84 10.05 -19.99 5.60
N ASP A 85 10.50 -20.81 4.65
CA ASP A 85 11.93 -21.04 4.42
C ASP A 85 12.60 -19.73 3.98
N GLY A 86 13.76 -19.41 4.55
CA GLY A 86 14.48 -18.15 4.28
C GLY A 86 14.16 -16.98 5.23
N PHE A 87 13.36 -17.22 6.28
CA PHE A 87 13.01 -16.18 7.25
C PHE A 87 14.23 -15.57 7.97
N LYS A 88 15.24 -16.38 8.33
CA LYS A 88 16.42 -15.92 9.07
C LYS A 88 17.26 -14.96 8.24
N GLU A 89 17.51 -15.35 6.99
CA GLU A 89 18.24 -14.57 6.00
C GLU A 89 17.48 -13.27 5.68
N GLY A 90 16.15 -13.32 5.59
CA GLY A 90 15.30 -12.15 5.39
C GLY A 90 15.35 -11.14 6.53
N ILE A 91 15.34 -11.61 7.79
CA ILE A 91 15.48 -10.73 8.96
C ILE A 91 16.89 -10.15 9.06
N GLU A 92 17.93 -10.94 8.80
CA GLU A 92 19.31 -10.46 8.83
C GLU A 92 19.52 -9.35 7.78
N TYR A 93 19.01 -9.54 6.57
CA TYR A 93 19.03 -8.51 5.53
C TYR A 93 18.25 -7.24 5.91
N TYR A 94 17.11 -7.39 6.59
CA TYR A 94 16.27 -6.25 7.00
C TYR A 94 16.87 -5.45 8.17
N LEU A 95 17.45 -6.13 9.17
CA LEU A 95 17.93 -5.51 10.41
C LEU A 95 19.41 -5.11 10.36
N TYR A 96 20.25 -5.81 9.60
CA TYR A 96 21.68 -5.55 9.58
C TYR A 96 22.02 -4.43 8.59
N PRO A 97 22.60 -3.29 9.04
CA PRO A 97 22.95 -2.21 8.13
C PRO A 97 24.09 -2.62 7.20
N ASN A 98 23.84 -2.55 5.89
CA ASN A 98 24.83 -2.87 4.88
C ASN A 98 25.68 -1.62 4.55
N PHE A 99 26.92 -1.58 5.07
CA PHE A 99 27.88 -0.49 4.84
C PHE A 99 28.42 -0.45 3.40
N GLU A 100 28.48 -1.58 2.70
CA GLU A 100 28.88 -1.66 1.30
C GLU A 100 27.89 -0.92 0.39
N SER A 101 26.60 -0.95 0.72
CA SER A 101 25.58 -0.14 0.03
C SER A 101 25.77 1.36 0.26
N ILE A 102 26.22 1.76 1.44
CA ILE A 102 26.49 3.18 1.76
C ILE A 102 27.69 3.69 0.94
N GLU A 103 28.74 2.89 0.81
CA GLU A 103 29.92 3.23 0.01
C GLU A 103 29.58 3.32 -1.48
N LYS A 104 28.76 2.38 -2.00
CA LYS A 104 28.40 2.30 -3.41
C LYS A 104 27.47 3.41 -3.90
N TYR A 105 26.44 3.76 -3.12
CA TYR A 105 25.41 4.73 -3.52
C TYR A 105 25.63 6.11 -2.91
N GLY A 106 26.44 6.20 -1.85
CA GLY A 106 26.70 7.44 -1.12
C GLY A 106 25.56 7.79 -0.15
N ILE A 107 25.95 8.28 1.02
CA ILE A 107 25.02 8.56 2.12
C ILE A 107 23.95 9.61 1.77
N LEU A 108 24.28 10.58 0.91
CA LEU A 108 23.34 11.63 0.47
C LEU A 108 22.24 11.07 -0.44
N GLN A 109 22.56 10.10 -1.31
CA GLN A 109 21.56 9.49 -2.19
C GLN A 109 20.60 8.60 -1.40
N ILE A 110 21.13 7.81 -0.46
CA ILE A 110 20.33 6.95 0.42
C ILE A 110 19.40 7.81 1.28
N LEU A 111 19.92 8.87 1.90
CA LEU A 111 19.13 9.75 2.74
C LEU A 111 18.04 10.47 1.94
N SER A 112 18.36 10.97 0.74
CA SER A 112 17.36 11.63 -0.11
C SER A 112 16.28 10.66 -0.59
N ALA A 113 16.62 9.43 -0.97
CA ALA A 113 15.65 8.40 -1.34
C ALA A 113 14.75 7.99 -0.16
N ALA A 114 15.33 7.81 1.04
CA ALA A 114 14.58 7.48 2.25
C ALA A 114 13.61 8.60 2.66
N MET A 115 14.06 9.86 2.61
CA MET A 115 13.19 11.02 2.87
C MET A 115 12.08 11.15 1.83
N ALA A 116 12.39 10.97 0.53
CA ALA A 116 11.40 11.01 -0.53
C ALA A 116 10.31 9.95 -0.30
N GLN A 117 10.69 8.74 0.09
CA GLN A 117 9.72 7.70 0.41
C GLN A 117 8.93 8.02 1.70
N ALA A 118 9.58 8.56 2.73
CA ALA A 118 8.89 8.98 3.96
C ALA A 118 7.83 10.07 3.71
N PHE A 119 8.12 11.05 2.86
CA PHE A 119 7.15 12.09 2.49
C PHE A 119 6.02 11.54 1.62
N PHE A 120 6.33 10.63 0.69
CA PHE A 120 5.32 9.98 -0.14
C PHE A 120 4.34 9.14 0.70
N THR A 121 4.85 8.30 1.62
CA THR A 121 3.98 7.46 2.46
C THR A 121 3.12 8.27 3.43
N LEU A 122 3.62 9.40 3.94
CA LEU A 122 2.83 10.29 4.80
C LEU A 122 1.94 11.24 3.99
N SER A 123 2.02 11.21 2.66
CA SER A 123 1.34 12.16 1.77
C SER A 123 1.62 13.63 2.14
N ILE A 124 2.83 13.89 2.65
CA ILE A 124 3.28 15.23 3.03
C ILE A 124 3.79 15.92 1.76
N GLY A 125 3.29 17.13 1.49
CA GLY A 125 3.64 17.91 0.29
C GLY A 125 2.54 18.03 -0.76
N ILE A 126 1.51 17.16 -0.73
CA ILE A 126 0.33 17.27 -1.60
C ILE A 126 -0.86 18.01 -0.96
N GLY A 127 -0.68 18.56 0.25
CA GLY A 127 -1.72 19.31 0.98
C GLY A 127 -2.85 18.46 1.57
N ALA A 128 -2.82 17.13 1.43
CA ALA A 128 -3.88 16.25 1.89
C ALA A 128 -4.17 16.40 3.40
N ILE A 129 -3.12 16.42 4.24
CA ILE A 129 -3.30 16.59 5.69
C ILE A 129 -3.85 17.98 6.06
N GLN A 130 -3.48 19.03 5.31
CA GLN A 130 -3.95 20.40 5.56
C GLN A 130 -5.46 20.54 5.34
N ILE A 131 -6.05 19.76 4.42
CA ILE A 131 -7.50 19.75 4.20
C ILE A 131 -8.24 19.16 5.41
N PHE A 132 -7.68 18.14 6.04
CA PHE A 132 -8.31 17.48 7.18
C PHE A 132 -8.11 18.22 8.50
N VAL A 133 -6.99 18.93 8.70
CA VAL A 133 -6.68 19.61 9.97
C VAL A 133 -7.80 20.54 10.46
N PRO A 134 -8.35 21.49 9.67
CA PRO A 134 -9.43 22.38 10.11
C PRO A 134 -10.72 21.64 10.53
N ILE A 135 -11.02 20.50 9.90
CA ILE A 135 -12.23 19.70 10.19
C ILE A 135 -12.18 19.17 11.62
N TRP A 136 -10.99 18.75 12.08
CA TRP A 136 -10.78 18.28 13.44
C TRP A 136 -10.83 19.41 14.47
N THR A 137 -10.30 20.59 14.14
CA THR A 137 -10.34 21.77 15.02
C THR A 137 -11.78 22.21 15.29
N HIS A 138 -12.66 22.15 14.30
CA HIS A 138 -14.07 22.44 14.51
C HIS A 138 -14.79 21.30 15.26
N ALA A 139 -14.45 20.03 14.99
CA ALA A 139 -15.05 18.88 15.68
C ALA A 139 -14.75 18.85 17.18
N THR A 140 -13.52 19.16 17.59
CA THR A 140 -13.13 19.24 19.01
C THR A 140 -13.81 20.40 19.74
N VAL A 141 -14.03 21.55 19.07
CA VAL A 141 -14.75 22.69 19.66
C VAL A 141 -16.23 22.37 19.92
N TRP A 142 -16.88 21.56 19.09
CA TRP A 142 -18.25 21.09 19.35
C TRP A 142 -18.32 20.00 20.44
N GLN A 143 -17.30 19.17 20.56
CA GLN A 143 -17.20 18.14 21.60
C GLN A 143 -16.92 18.71 23.01
N GLN A 144 -16.35 19.93 23.09
CA GLN A 144 -16.14 20.65 24.35
C GLN A 144 -17.33 21.55 24.73
N ARG A 145 -18.34 21.70 23.87
CA ARG A 145 -19.56 22.48 24.12
C ARG A 145 -20.79 21.63 24.52
N LEU A 146 -20.61 20.31 24.63
CA LEU A 146 -21.56 19.36 25.22
C LEU A 146 -20.97 18.82 26.52
#